data_AF-A0A328SMN7-F1
#
_entry.id   AF-A0A328SMN7-F1
#
_cell.length_a   1.000
_cell.length_b   1.000
_cell.length_c   1.000
_cell.angle_alpha   90.00
_cell.angle_beta   90.00
_cell.angle_gamma   90.00
#
_symmetry.space_group_name_H-M   'P 1'
#
loop_
_entity.id
_entity.type
_entity.pdbx_description
1 polymer ?
#
loop_
_entity_poly.entity_id
_entity_poly.type
_entity_poly.pdbx_seq_one_letter_code
_entity_poly.pdbx_strand_id
1 'polypeptide(L)'
;MIKCIAKVYYNQKTTLPVKIRNEIKVKDYDVVKWIYNSNKDYVKVEFLQEKDLDIDDYHNQIFFDGDLMILYRRISLKKIMHFPAEISKSINFNYLKDFIEWYVNKKGEIYLRKYLKGDLMDISGILKGD
;
A
#
# COMPACT_ATOMS: atom_id res chain seq x y z
N MET A 1 10.51 13.75 -0.91
CA MET A 1 9.23 13.15 -0.49
C MET A 1 8.28 13.32 -1.66
N ILE A 2 7.78 12.22 -2.21
CA ILE A 2 6.80 12.27 -3.30
C ILE A 2 5.43 12.02 -2.68
N LYS A 3 4.48 12.92 -2.96
CA LYS A 3 3.07 12.80 -2.57
C LYS A 3 2.22 12.69 -3.84
N CYS A 4 1.28 11.75 -3.85
CA CYS A 4 0.33 11.59 -4.96
C CYS A 4 -1.04 11.20 -4.42
N ILE A 5 -2.09 11.92 -4.83
CA ILE A 5 -3.47 11.53 -4.54
C ILE A 5 -4.00 10.78 -5.76
N ALA A 6 -4.56 9.59 -5.55
CA ALA A 6 -5.13 8.78 -6.62
C ALA A 6 -6.41 8.10 -6.15
N LYS A 7 -7.37 7.95 -7.07
CA LYS A 7 -8.56 7.14 -6.80
C LYS A 7 -8.19 5.66 -6.92
N VAL A 8 -8.64 4.86 -5.96
CA VAL A 8 -8.45 3.40 -5.94
C VAL A 8 -9.83 2.75 -6.09
N TYR A 9 -9.96 1.82 -7.04
CA TYR A 9 -11.24 1.20 -7.36
C TYR A 9 -11.27 -0.26 -6.88
N TYR A 10 -12.42 -0.68 -6.32
CA TYR A 10 -12.62 -2.02 -5.78
C TYR A 10 -12.37 -3.09 -6.83
N ASN A 11 -11.48 -4.04 -6.52
CA ASN A 11 -11.17 -5.19 -7.37
C ASN A 11 -10.74 -4.82 -8.80
N GLN A 12 -10.45 -3.54 -9.05
CA GLN A 12 -9.91 -3.10 -10.32
C GLN A 12 -8.39 -3.10 -10.22
N LYS A 13 -7.81 -3.32 -11.39
CA LYS A 13 -6.40 -3.19 -11.71
C LYS A 13 -5.94 -1.77 -11.31
N THR A 14 -5.53 -1.58 -10.07
CA THR A 14 -5.07 -0.27 -9.61
C THR A 14 -3.61 -0.17 -9.98
N THR A 15 -3.35 0.51 -11.09
CA THR A 15 -1.99 0.82 -11.47
C THR A 15 -1.37 1.68 -10.38
N LEU A 16 -0.19 1.26 -9.88
CA LEU A 16 0.65 2.12 -9.04
C LEU A 16 0.71 3.49 -9.72
N PRO A 17 0.40 4.61 -9.02
CA PRO A 17 0.42 5.92 -9.66
C PRO A 17 1.76 6.15 -10.34
N VAL A 18 1.78 6.70 -11.55
CA VAL A 18 3.00 6.81 -12.39
C VAL A 18 4.16 7.44 -11.63
N LYS A 19 3.88 8.47 -10.81
CA LYS A 19 4.88 9.12 -9.96
C LYS A 19 5.54 8.17 -8.95
N ILE A 20 4.74 7.30 -8.33
CA ILE A 20 5.22 6.29 -7.37
C ILE A 20 6.00 5.20 -8.11
N ARG A 21 5.53 4.80 -9.30
CA ARG A 21 6.19 3.75 -10.10
C ARG A 21 7.56 4.17 -10.61
N ASN A 22 7.72 5.44 -10.95
CA ASN A 22 9.00 5.96 -11.40
C ASN A 22 10.01 6.03 -10.25
N GLU A 23 9.53 6.20 -9.01
CA GLU A 23 10.37 6.21 -7.82
C GLU A 23 10.77 4.79 -7.40
N ILE A 24 9.87 3.82 -7.60
CA ILE A 24 10.03 2.48 -7.06
C ILE A 24 10.18 1.49 -8.21
N LYS A 25 11.37 0.93 -8.33
CA LYS A 25 11.73 -0.04 -9.39
C LYS A 25 11.06 -1.40 -9.13
N VAL A 26 9.77 -1.47 -9.39
CA VAL A 26 8.97 -2.70 -9.30
C VAL A 26 9.28 -3.62 -10.49
N LYS A 27 9.64 -4.87 -10.21
CA LYS A 27 9.83 -5.93 -11.20
C LYS A 27 8.55 -6.74 -11.37
N ASP A 28 8.46 -7.45 -12.50
CA ASP A 28 7.40 -8.44 -12.69
C ASP A 28 7.51 -9.51 -11.60
N TYR A 29 6.36 -9.96 -11.10
CA TYR A 29 6.23 -10.95 -10.02
C TYR A 29 6.74 -10.54 -8.63
N ASP A 30 7.16 -9.29 -8.43
CA ASP A 30 7.45 -8.79 -7.09
C ASP A 30 6.27 -9.05 -6.14
N VAL A 31 6.58 -9.34 -4.89
CA VAL A 31 5.56 -9.53 -3.86
C VAL A 31 5.37 -8.26 -3.08
N VAL A 32 4.11 -7.90 -2.90
CA VAL A 32 3.69 -6.74 -2.14
C VAL A 32 3.19 -7.20 -0.79
N LYS A 33 3.87 -6.74 0.25
CA LYS A 33 3.44 -6.87 1.63
C LYS A 33 2.74 -5.58 2.05
N TRP A 34 1.46 -5.71 2.37
CA TRP A 34 0.59 -4.65 2.86
C TRP A 34 0.51 -4.75 4.37
N ILE A 35 0.83 -3.68 5.08
CA ILE A 35 0.84 -3.65 6.54
C ILE A 35 -0.09 -2.52 6.97
N TYR A 36 -1.30 -2.86 7.39
CA TYR A 36 -2.22 -1.88 7.96
C TYR A 36 -2.00 -1.75 9.46
N ASN A 37 -1.87 -0.51 9.94
CA ASN A 37 -1.80 -0.17 11.36
C ASN A 37 -3.12 0.49 11.78
N SER A 38 -3.92 -0.20 12.60
CA SER A 38 -5.24 0.27 13.04
C SER A 38 -5.16 1.51 13.95
N ASN A 39 -4.11 1.63 14.76
CA ASN A 39 -3.95 2.75 15.69
C ASN A 39 -3.60 4.07 15.00
N LYS A 40 -2.87 3.99 13.88
CA LYS A 40 -2.36 5.16 13.15
C LYS A 40 -3.07 5.40 11.82
N ASP A 41 -4.04 4.55 11.49
CA ASP A 41 -4.86 4.56 10.27
C ASP A 41 -4.07 4.78 8.96
N TYR A 42 -2.95 4.06 8.82
CA TYR A 42 -2.16 4.04 7.60
C TYR A 42 -1.80 2.61 7.18
N VAL A 43 -1.45 2.48 5.91
CA VAL A 43 -0.94 1.25 5.32
C VAL A 43 0.50 1.48 4.88
N LYS A 44 1.44 0.68 5.37
CA LYS A 44 2.79 0.59 4.78
C LYS A 44 2.78 -0.46 3.68
N VAL A 45 3.46 -0.17 2.58
CA VAL A 45 3.66 -1.12 1.48
C VAL A 45 5.13 -1.42 1.32
N GLU A 46 5.48 -2.70 1.39
CA GLU A 46 6.83 -3.22 1.22
C GLU A 46 6.87 -4.12 -0.02
N PHE A 47 7.89 -3.96 -0.86
CA PHE A 47 8.14 -4.84 -2.00
C PHE A 47 9.23 -5.84 -1.62
N LEU A 48 8.93 -7.12 -1.79
CA LEU A 48 9.80 -8.24 -1.47
C LEU A 48 10.28 -8.90 -2.77
N GLN A 49 11.55 -9.30 -2.79
CA GLN A 49 12.11 -10.00 -3.94
C GLN A 49 11.77 -11.50 -3.88
N GLU A 50 11.56 -12.09 -5.05
CA GLU A 50 11.11 -13.48 -5.21
C GLU A 50 12.05 -14.53 -4.57
N LYS A 51 13.31 -14.17 -4.31
CA LYS A 51 14.29 -15.08 -3.68
C LYS A 51 14.03 -15.33 -2.20
N ASP A 52 13.17 -14.54 -1.56
CA ASP A 52 13.06 -14.51 -0.10
C ASP A 52 11.81 -15.24 0.44
N LEU A 53 10.92 -15.76 -0.41
CA LEU A 53 9.66 -16.38 0.04
C LEU A 53 9.13 -17.47 -0.90
N ASP A 54 8.66 -18.58 -0.32
CA ASP A 54 7.87 -19.60 -1.01
C ASP A 54 6.38 -19.17 -0.99
N ILE A 55 6.02 -18.20 -1.85
CA ILE A 55 4.73 -17.46 -1.79
C ILE A 55 3.51 -18.27 -2.21
N ASP A 56 3.66 -19.41 -2.88
CA ASP A 56 2.50 -20.22 -3.27
C ASP A 56 1.68 -20.65 -2.03
N ASP A 57 2.32 -20.76 -0.86
CA ASP A 57 1.66 -20.99 0.43
C ASP A 57 0.98 -19.74 1.03
N TYR A 58 1.47 -18.53 0.71
CA TYR A 58 1.06 -17.27 1.35
C TYR A 58 0.00 -16.48 0.55
N HIS A 59 -0.35 -16.97 -0.64
CA HIS A 59 -1.36 -16.34 -1.47
C HIS A 59 -2.71 -16.30 -0.73
N ASN A 60 -3.20 -15.09 -0.43
CA ASN A 60 -4.42 -14.83 0.34
C ASN A 60 -4.38 -15.04 1.86
N GLN A 61 -3.22 -15.28 2.47
CA GLN A 61 -3.15 -15.32 3.94
C GLN A 61 -3.14 -13.91 4.55
N ILE A 62 -3.89 -13.76 5.64
CA ILE A 62 -3.90 -12.56 6.50
C ILE A 62 -3.20 -12.93 7.80
N PHE A 63 -2.18 -12.17 8.15
CA PHE A 63 -1.46 -12.31 9.42
C PHE A 63 -1.82 -11.14 10.34
N PHE A 64 -1.85 -11.40 11.64
CA PHE A 64 -2.04 -10.38 12.65
C PHE A 64 -0.84 -10.41 13.59
N ASP A 65 -0.22 -9.24 13.79
CA ASP A 65 0.90 -9.04 14.72
C ASP A 65 0.59 -7.80 15.58
N GLY A 66 0.00 -8.04 16.76
CA GLY A 66 -0.58 -6.99 17.60
C GLY A 66 -1.62 -6.18 16.83
N ASP A 67 -1.39 -4.88 16.70
CA ASP A 67 -2.28 -3.92 16.00
C ASP A 67 -2.04 -3.87 14.48
N LEU A 68 -1.17 -4.75 13.96
CA LEU A 68 -0.85 -4.81 12.54
C LEU A 68 -1.64 -5.93 11.86
N MET A 69 -2.31 -5.59 10.76
CA MET A 69 -2.83 -6.56 9.80
C MET A 69 -1.90 -6.62 8.59
N ILE A 70 -1.33 -7.79 8.33
CA ILE A 70 -0.32 -8.01 7.29
C ILE A 70 -0.89 -8.92 6.20
N LEU A 71 -0.70 -8.52 4.95
CA LEU A 71 -1.27 -9.18 3.77
C LEU A 71 -0.23 -9.26 2.66
N TYR A 72 -0.04 -10.45 2.10
CA TYR A 72 0.87 -10.65 0.97
C TYR A 72 0.07 -10.81 -0.33
N ARG A 73 0.45 -10.08 -1.38
CA ARG A 73 -0.16 -10.17 -2.72
C ARG A 73 0.94 -10.11 -3.78
N ARG A 74 0.88 -11.01 -4.76
CA ARG A 74 1.78 -10.97 -5.92
C ARG A 74 1.35 -9.87 -6.89
N ILE A 75 2.30 -9.16 -7.47
CA ILE A 75 2.02 -8.29 -8.61
C ILE A 75 1.75 -9.18 -9.83
N SER A 76 0.66 -8.91 -10.55
CA SER A 76 0.34 -9.70 -11.74
C SER A 76 1.38 -9.50 -12.87
N LEU A 77 1.38 -10.43 -13.83
CA LEU A 77 2.19 -10.42 -15.06
C LEU A 77 2.18 -9.12 -15.87
N LYS A 78 1.19 -8.24 -15.62
CA LYS A 78 1.03 -6.96 -16.31
C LYS A 78 1.48 -5.77 -15.46
N LYS A 79 2.29 -5.99 -14.41
CA LYS A 79 2.71 -4.99 -13.40
C LYS A 79 1.54 -4.34 -12.68
N ILE A 80 0.44 -5.08 -12.57
CA ILE A 80 -0.77 -4.58 -11.92
C ILE A 80 -0.77 -5.09 -10.50
N MET A 81 -0.84 -4.13 -9.58
CA MET A 81 -1.02 -4.37 -8.17
C MET A 81 -2.50 -4.17 -7.83
N HIS A 82 -3.07 -5.10 -7.09
CA HIS A 82 -4.44 -4.98 -6.62
C HIS A 82 -4.43 -4.42 -5.21
N PHE A 83 -5.20 -3.35 -4.97
CA PHE A 83 -5.41 -2.86 -3.61
C PHE A 83 -6.31 -3.86 -2.87
N PRO A 84 -5.86 -4.49 -1.76
CA PRO A 84 -6.60 -5.58 -1.14
C PRO A 84 -7.95 -5.11 -0.60
N ALA A 85 -8.98 -5.93 -0.80
CA ALA A 85 -10.33 -5.68 -0.29
C ALA A 85 -10.34 -5.62 1.24
N GLU A 86 -9.53 -6.45 1.85
CA GLU A 86 -9.32 -6.59 3.29
C GLU A 86 -8.77 -5.29 3.88
N ILE A 87 -7.69 -4.74 3.31
CA ILE A 87 -7.12 -3.46 3.71
C ILE A 87 -8.17 -2.36 3.63
N SER A 88 -8.94 -2.32 2.55
CA SER A 88 -9.93 -1.27 2.32
C SER A 88 -11.09 -1.31 3.31
N LYS A 89 -11.53 -2.52 3.69
CA LYS A 89 -12.50 -2.70 4.77
C LYS A 89 -11.92 -2.17 6.08
N SER A 90 -10.66 -2.48 6.36
CA SER A 90 -9.99 -2.06 7.60
C SER A 90 -9.84 -0.53 7.72
N ILE A 91 -9.51 0.17 6.63
CA ILE A 91 -9.44 1.66 6.61
C ILE A 91 -10.81 2.35 6.37
N ASN A 92 -11.92 1.60 6.44
CA ASN A 92 -13.27 2.10 6.13
C ASN A 92 -13.33 2.94 4.84
N PHE A 93 -12.74 2.41 3.77
CA PHE A 93 -12.59 3.09 2.49
C PHE A 93 -13.75 2.77 1.54
N ASN A 94 -14.42 3.80 1.07
CA ASN A 94 -15.48 3.70 0.07
C ASN A 94 -14.93 3.95 -1.35
N TYR A 95 -14.69 2.88 -2.10
CA TYR A 95 -14.10 2.93 -3.45
C TYR A 95 -14.82 3.81 -4.48
N LEU A 96 -16.11 4.12 -4.29
CA LEU A 96 -16.83 4.97 -5.23
C LEU A 96 -16.54 6.46 -4.97
N LYS A 97 -16.26 6.83 -3.73
CA LYS A 97 -16.22 8.22 -3.26
C LYS A 97 -14.84 8.67 -2.78
N ASP A 98 -14.07 7.76 -2.22
CA ASP A 98 -12.86 8.08 -1.48
C ASP A 98 -11.62 8.02 -2.38
N PHE A 99 -10.63 8.83 -2.02
CA PHE A 99 -9.31 8.84 -2.65
C PHE A 99 -8.28 8.30 -1.66
N ILE A 100 -7.19 7.74 -2.17
CA ILE A 100 -6.03 7.35 -1.36
C ILE A 100 -4.91 8.33 -1.62
N GLU A 101 -4.26 8.74 -0.54
CA GLU A 101 -3.05 9.52 -0.60
C GLU A 101 -1.84 8.60 -0.44
N TRP A 102 -0.92 8.68 -1.40
CA TRP A 102 0.31 7.91 -1.47
C TRP A 102 1.50 8.79 -1.12
N TYR A 103 2.41 8.23 -0.34
CA TYR A 103 3.66 8.88 0.04
C TYR A 103 4.84 7.95 -0.19
N VAL A 104 5.92 8.50 -0.73
CA VAL A 104 7.23 7.85 -0.79
C VAL A 104 8.25 8.72 -0.08
N ASN A 105 8.92 8.14 0.92
CA ASN A 105 9.99 8.82 1.64
C ASN A 105 11.34 8.68 0.90
N LYS A 106 12.39 9.34 1.41
CA LYS A 106 13.72 9.31 0.78
C LYS A 106 14.39 7.93 0.80
N LYS A 107 13.91 7.01 1.64
CA LYS A 107 14.37 5.61 1.72
C LYS A 107 13.60 4.69 0.75
N GLY A 108 12.63 5.23 0.00
CA GLY A 108 11.78 4.46 -0.91
C GLY A 108 10.61 3.74 -0.23
N GLU A 109 10.37 4.01 1.06
CA GLU A 109 9.25 3.40 1.78
C GLU A 109 7.92 4.05 1.38
N ILE A 110 6.89 3.22 1.28
CA ILE A 110 5.57 3.62 0.78
C ILE A 110 4.58 3.60 1.91
N TYR A 111 3.82 4.68 2.01
CA TYR A 111 2.72 4.80 2.95
C TYR A 111 1.47 5.26 2.22
N LEU A 112 0.33 4.74 2.65
CA LEU A 112 -0.98 5.08 2.13
C LEU A 112 -1.92 5.41 3.28
N ARG A 113 -2.82 6.35 3.05
CA ARG A 113 -3.97 6.60 3.94
C ARG A 113 -5.18 7.03 3.13
N LYS A 114 -6.36 6.95 3.74
CA LYS A 114 -7.57 7.58 3.22
C LYS A 114 -7.33 9.09 3.11
N TYR A 115 -7.61 9.65 1.94
CA TYR A 115 -7.55 11.09 1.72
C TYR A 115 -8.80 11.76 2.29
N LEU A 116 -8.61 12.73 3.19
CA LEU A 116 -9.68 13.51 3.80
C LEU A 116 -9.54 14.96 3.32
N LYS A 117 -10.49 15.44 2.51
CA LYS A 117 -10.45 16.81 1.96
C LYS A 117 -10.57 17.82 3.10
N GLY A 118 -9.58 18.71 3.23
CA GLY A 118 -9.50 19.70 4.31
C GLY A 118 -8.64 19.27 5.50
N ASP A 119 -8.16 18.02 5.50
CA ASP A 119 -7.20 17.51 6.48
C ASP A 119 -5.78 17.61 5.88
N LEU A 120 -5.11 18.74 6.13
CA LEU A 120 -3.67 18.87 5.89
C LEU A 120 -2.93 18.32 7.12
N MET A 121 -3.18 17.06 7.49
CA MET A 121 -2.43 16.44 8.57
C MET A 121 -0.99 16.19 8.11
N ASP A 122 -0.04 16.76 8.84
CA ASP A 122 1.37 16.63 8.59
C ASP A 122 1.88 15.23 8.99
N ILE A 123 1.89 14.30 8.04
CA ILE A 123 2.49 12.98 8.27
C ILE A 123 4.04 13.04 8.30
N SER A 124 4.65 14.23 8.26
CA SER A 124 6.10 14.35 8.38
C SER A 124 6.64 13.81 9.71
N GLY A 125 5.80 13.70 10.76
CA GLY A 125 6.15 13.01 12.01
C GLY A 125 6.26 11.47 11.91
N ILE A 126 5.66 10.85 10.88
CA ILE A 126 5.85 9.41 10.56
C ILE A 126 7.04 9.22 9.60
N LEU A 127 7.41 10.27 8.85
CA LEU A 127 8.38 10.20 7.75
C LEU A 127 9.75 10.82 8.05
N LYS A 128 9.87 11.63 9.11
CA LYS A 128 11.14 11.97 9.77
C LYS A 128 11.36 10.86 10.79
N GLY A 129 12.40 10.04 10.62
CA GLY A 129 12.73 8.97 11.57
C GLY A 129 12.77 9.47 13.02
N ASP A 130 12.53 8.63 14.03
CA ASP A 130 12.91 7.22 14.16
C ASP A 130 11.75 6.23 14.37
#